data_AF-A0A2T1HMP7-F1
#
_entry.id   AF-A0A2T1HMP7-F1
#
_cell.length_a   1.000
_cell.length_b   1.000
_cell.length_c   1.000
_cell.angle_alpha   90.00
_cell.angle_beta   90.00
_cell.angle_gamma   90.00
#
_symmetry.space_group_name_H-M   'P 1'
#
loop_
_entity.id
_entity.type
_entity.pdbx_description
1 polymer ?
#
loop_
_entity_poly.entity_id
_entity_poly.type
_entity_poly.pdbx_seq_one_letter_code
_entity_poly.pdbx_strand_id
1 'polypeptide(L)'
;MMSKGPPLTDLPGIGEDLAGKISECALTGSHALLRDLRHRVPHFVVELLEIPGIGPRRAMALWRDLGVRTREQLRRAAQDGRIAGARGLGRAAQDAIAAMLAQA
;
A
#
# COMPACT_ATOMS: atom_id res chain seq x y z
N MET A 1 15.56 25.52 21.97
CA MET A 1 16.44 24.42 21.50
C MET A 1 15.88 23.11 22.04
N MET A 2 15.68 22.10 21.20
CA MET A 2 15.34 20.77 21.69
C MET A 2 16.56 20.22 22.44
N SER A 3 16.38 19.80 23.70
CA SER A 3 17.43 19.13 24.45
C SER A 3 17.81 17.84 23.75
N LYS A 4 19.10 17.49 23.77
CA LYS A 4 19.57 16.19 23.24
C LYS A 4 19.00 15.10 24.15
N GLY A 5 17.95 14.44 23.70
CA GLY A 5 17.38 13.27 24.36
C GLY A 5 18.34 12.07 24.31
N PRO A 6 18.00 10.96 24.99
CA PRO A 6 18.76 9.72 24.89
C PRO A 6 18.83 9.22 23.42
N PRO A 7 19.86 8.43 23.07
CA PRO A 7 19.95 7.77 21.77
C PRO A 7 18.64 7.06 21.38
N LEU A 8 18.25 7.15 20.11
CA LEU A 8 17.05 6.46 19.60
C LEU A 8 17.16 4.94 19.74
N THR A 9 18.39 4.40 19.73
CA THR A 9 18.71 2.99 19.92
C THR A 9 18.38 2.45 21.31
N ASP A 10 18.16 3.32 22.29
CA ASP A 10 17.76 2.93 23.64
C ASP A 10 16.26 2.58 23.70
N LEU A 11 15.50 2.93 22.66
CA LEU A 11 14.07 2.60 22.58
C LEU A 11 13.87 1.15 22.13
N PRO A 12 13.02 0.37 22.83
CA PRO A 12 12.79 -1.02 22.47
C PRO A 12 12.23 -1.13 21.05
N GLY A 13 12.87 -1.97 20.22
CA GLY A 13 12.52 -2.18 18.82
C GLY A 13 13.21 -1.22 17.84
N ILE A 14 14.05 -0.29 18.30
CA ILE A 14 14.82 0.61 17.45
C ILE A 14 16.30 0.22 17.45
N GLY A 15 16.73 -0.40 16.36
CA GLY A 15 18.15 -0.61 16.07
C GLY A 15 18.76 0.54 15.25
N GLU A 16 20.05 0.45 14.96
CA GLU A 16 20.82 1.46 14.21
C GLU A 16 20.18 1.86 12.87
N ASP A 17 19.68 0.87 12.10
CA ASP A 17 19.03 1.12 10.81
C ASP A 17 17.76 1.98 10.96
N LEU A 18 16.91 1.66 11.95
CA LEU A 18 15.69 2.42 12.20
C LEU A 18 15.99 3.79 12.80
N ALA A 19 16.98 3.89 13.70
CA ALA A 19 17.45 5.15 14.26
C ALA A 19 17.98 6.11 13.18
N GLY A 20 18.73 5.59 12.20
CA GLY A 20 19.19 6.34 11.04
C GLY A 20 18.03 6.85 10.18
N LYS A 21 17.07 5.97 9.86
CA LYS A 21 15.85 6.32 9.10
C LYS A 21 15.04 7.43 9.78
N ILE A 22 14.81 7.30 11.09
CA ILE A 22 14.06 8.29 11.87
C ILE A 22 14.79 9.63 11.86
N SER A 23 16.12 9.61 12.02
CA SER A 23 16.94 10.83 12.02
C SER A 23 16.92 11.54 10.67
N GLU A 24 17.03 10.81 9.56
CA GLU A 24 16.90 11.37 8.20
C GLU A 24 15.51 12.00 7.99
N CYS A 25 14.44 11.30 8.39
CA CYS A 25 13.08 11.82 8.33
C CYS A 25 12.91 13.11 9.15
N ALA A 26 13.46 13.16 10.37
CA ALA A 26 13.35 14.32 11.25
C ALA A 26 14.11 15.54 10.70
N LEU A 27 15.25 15.32 10.04
CA LEU A 27 16.08 16.40 9.50
C LEU A 27 15.63 16.89 8.13
N THR A 28 15.16 16.00 7.26
CA THR A 28 14.88 16.30 5.85
C THR A 28 13.39 16.35 5.51
N GLY A 29 12.53 15.88 6.41
CA GLY A 29 11.10 15.68 6.15
C GLY A 29 10.79 14.46 5.28
N SER A 30 11.79 13.66 4.88
CA SER A 30 11.59 12.46 4.06
C SER A 30 12.71 11.42 4.24
N HIS A 31 12.68 10.35 3.45
CA HIS A 31 13.71 9.31 3.44
C HIS A 31 13.94 8.77 2.03
N ALA A 32 15.19 8.55 1.64
CA ALA A 32 15.55 8.09 0.30
C ALA A 32 14.83 6.78 -0.11
N LEU A 33 14.77 5.79 0.78
CA LEU A 33 14.06 4.53 0.53
C LEU A 33 12.56 4.73 0.30
N LEU A 34 11.92 5.67 1.02
CA LEU A 34 10.50 5.94 0.83
C LEU A 34 10.23 6.50 -0.58
N ARG A 35 11.11 7.39 -1.04
CA ARG A 35 11.04 7.95 -2.40
C ARG A 35 11.23 6.86 -3.46
N ASP A 36 12.24 6.02 -3.32
CA ASP A 36 12.49 4.90 -4.25
C ASP A 36 11.28 3.94 -4.31
N LEU A 37 10.74 3.55 -3.15
CA LEU A 37 9.57 2.67 -3.09
C LEU A 37 8.33 3.28 -3.74
N ARG A 38 8.11 4.60 -3.58
CA ARG A 38 7.02 5.31 -4.27
C ARG A 38 7.20 5.37 -5.79
N HIS A 39 8.43 5.37 -6.29
CA HIS A 39 8.67 5.26 -7.73
C HIS A 39 8.40 3.84 -8.25
N ARG A 40 8.66 2.82 -7.43
CA ARG A 40 8.50 1.41 -7.81
C ARG A 40 7.07 0.91 -7.68
N VAL A 41 6.30 1.43 -6.72
CA VAL A 41 4.91 1.05 -6.46
C VAL A 41 3.98 2.19 -6.89
N PRO A 42 3.18 2.00 -7.95
CA PRO A 42 2.24 3.03 -8.40
C PRO A 42 1.26 3.42 -7.30
N HIS A 43 0.90 4.70 -7.22
CA HIS A 43 -0.04 5.23 -6.22
C HIS A 43 -1.35 4.44 -6.17
N PHE A 44 -1.87 4.07 -7.35
CA PHE A 44 -3.10 3.28 -7.45
C PHE A 44 -3.01 1.91 -6.73
N VAL A 45 -1.83 1.28 -6.68
CA VAL A 45 -1.66 0.03 -5.91
C VAL A 45 -1.80 0.27 -4.42
N VAL A 46 -1.32 1.43 -3.94
CA VAL A 46 -1.47 1.83 -2.53
C VAL A 46 -2.93 2.13 -2.20
N GLU A 47 -3.66 2.81 -3.08
CA GLU A 47 -5.11 3.03 -2.92
C GLU A 47 -5.88 1.70 -2.79
N LEU A 48 -5.49 0.67 -3.54
CA LEU A 48 -6.12 -0.65 -3.43
C LEU A 48 -5.94 -1.30 -2.05
N LEU A 49 -4.90 -0.94 -1.30
CA LEU A 49 -4.67 -1.45 0.06
C LEU A 49 -5.62 -0.86 1.11
N GLU A 50 -6.26 0.28 0.78
CA GLU A 50 -7.27 0.88 1.66
C GLU A 50 -8.59 0.10 1.63
N ILE A 51 -8.78 -0.79 0.64
CA ILE A 51 -9.96 -1.62 0.51
C ILE A 51 -9.89 -2.76 1.55
N PRO A 52 -10.84 -2.84 2.49
CA PRO A 52 -10.86 -3.91 3.49
C PRO A 52 -10.82 -5.30 2.84
N GLY A 53 -9.90 -6.15 3.29
CA GLY A 53 -9.72 -7.49 2.72
C GLY A 53 -8.85 -7.56 1.45
N ILE A 54 -8.31 -6.43 0.96
CA ILE A 54 -7.33 -6.39 -0.13
C ILE A 54 -5.95 -6.12 0.45
N GLY A 55 -5.19 -7.19 0.68
CA GLY A 55 -3.78 -7.09 1.08
C GLY A 55 -2.82 -6.89 -0.12
N PRO A 56 -1.51 -6.66 0.15
CA PRO A 56 -0.49 -6.40 -0.87
C PRO A 56 -0.47 -7.38 -2.04
N ARG A 57 -0.67 -8.69 -1.76
CA ARG A 57 -0.71 -9.73 -2.78
C ARG A 57 -1.88 -9.52 -3.76
N ARG A 58 -3.07 -9.17 -3.24
CA ARG A 58 -4.27 -8.98 -4.05
C ARG A 58 -4.21 -7.66 -4.83
N ALA A 59 -3.74 -6.59 -4.21
CA ALA A 59 -3.50 -5.31 -4.89
C ALA A 59 -2.53 -5.47 -6.07
N MET A 60 -1.43 -6.21 -5.85
CA MET A 60 -0.48 -6.51 -6.93
C MET A 60 -1.09 -7.40 -8.02
N ALA A 61 -1.96 -8.36 -7.71
CA ALA A 61 -2.65 -9.16 -8.72
C ALA A 61 -3.64 -8.33 -9.55
N LEU A 62 -4.40 -7.42 -8.93
CA LEU A 62 -5.26 -6.47 -9.65
C LEU A 62 -4.46 -5.62 -10.64
N TRP A 63 -3.27 -5.18 -10.22
CA TRP A 63 -2.40 -4.38 -11.07
C TRP A 63 -1.68 -5.21 -12.15
N ARG A 64 -0.97 -6.27 -11.79
CA ARG A 64 -0.17 -7.06 -12.75
C ARG A 64 -1.03 -7.92 -13.66
N ASP A 65 -1.99 -8.64 -13.10
CA ASP A 65 -2.67 -9.72 -13.79
C ASP A 65 -3.95 -9.22 -14.49
N LEU A 66 -4.70 -8.32 -13.82
CA LEU A 66 -5.92 -7.75 -14.39
C LEU A 66 -5.72 -6.39 -15.06
N GLY A 67 -4.50 -5.86 -15.05
CA GLY A 67 -4.18 -4.61 -15.74
C GLY A 67 -4.91 -3.39 -15.18
N VAL A 68 -5.43 -3.45 -13.95
CA VAL A 68 -6.21 -2.35 -13.37
C VAL A 68 -5.27 -1.22 -12.96
N ARG A 69 -5.53 -0.02 -13.48
CA ARG A 69 -4.77 1.21 -13.24
C ARG A 69 -5.63 2.34 -12.70
N THR A 70 -6.95 2.22 -12.78
CA THR A 70 -7.91 3.26 -12.40
C THR A 70 -9.13 2.68 -11.68
N ARG A 71 -9.83 3.51 -10.90
CA ARG A 71 -11.09 3.13 -10.24
C ARG A 71 -12.15 2.66 -11.25
N GLU A 72 -12.21 3.29 -12.42
CA GLU A 72 -13.16 2.89 -13.46
C GLU A 72 -12.84 1.50 -14.03
N GLN A 73 -11.55 1.18 -14.23
CA GLN A 73 -11.14 -0.16 -14.64
C GLN A 73 -11.41 -1.20 -13.54
N LEU A 74 -11.27 -0.81 -12.27
CA LEU A 74 -11.58 -1.66 -11.13
C LEU A 74 -13.08 -1.98 -11.08
N ARG A 75 -13.92 -0.96 -11.28
CA ARG A 75 -15.38 -1.07 -11.34
C ARG A 75 -15.82 -2.02 -12.45
N ARG A 76 -15.28 -1.85 -13.66
CA ARG A 76 -15.55 -2.77 -14.77
C ARG A 76 -15.09 -4.19 -14.45
N ALA A 77 -13.87 -4.37 -13.94
CA ALA A 77 -13.36 -5.69 -13.58
C ALA A 77 -14.23 -6.41 -12.53
N ALA A 78 -14.81 -5.67 -11.58
CA ALA A 78 -15.74 -6.20 -10.60
C ALA A 78 -17.09 -6.57 -11.23
N GLN A 79 -17.65 -5.71 -12.09
CA GLN A 79 -18.91 -5.95 -12.80
C GLN A 79 -18.84 -7.12 -13.78
N ASP A 80 -17.73 -7.24 -14.49
CA ASP A 80 -17.47 -8.31 -15.46
C ASP A 80 -17.18 -9.67 -14.79
N GLY A 81 -17.06 -9.72 -13.46
CA GLY A 81 -16.69 -10.95 -12.74
C GLY A 81 -15.22 -11.38 -12.89
N ARG A 82 -14.37 -10.55 -13.52
CA ARG A 82 -12.97 -10.87 -13.82
C ARG A 82 -12.11 -11.02 -12.56
N ILE A 83 -12.47 -10.32 -11.49
CA ILE A 83 -11.74 -10.37 -10.21
C ILE A 83 -11.88 -11.75 -9.55
N ALA A 84 -13.09 -12.32 -9.55
CA ALA A 84 -13.33 -13.64 -8.97
C ALA A 84 -12.59 -14.76 -9.71
N GLY A 85 -12.45 -14.64 -11.04
CA GLY A 85 -11.75 -15.61 -11.88
C GLY A 85 -10.22 -15.52 -11.84
N ALA A 86 -9.65 -14.43 -11.31
CA ALA A 86 -8.21 -14.26 -11.26
C ALA A 86 -7.56 -15.04 -10.10
N ARG A 87 -6.44 -15.69 -10.41
CA ARG A 87 -5.67 -16.49 -9.45
C ARG A 87 -5.28 -15.62 -8.24
N GLY A 88 -5.66 -16.06 -7.04
CA GLY A 88 -5.28 -15.41 -5.78
C GLY A 88 -6.15 -14.23 -5.34
N LEU A 89 -7.13 -13.79 -6.16
CA LEU A 89 -8.17 -12.83 -5.79
C LEU A 89 -9.39 -13.57 -5.23
N GLY A 90 -10.04 -14.36 -6.08
CA GLY A 90 -11.24 -15.13 -5.74
C GLY A 90 -12.46 -14.25 -5.44
N ARG A 91 -13.57 -14.90 -5.09
CA ARG A 91 -14.86 -14.23 -4.87
C ARG A 91 -14.82 -13.19 -3.74
N ALA A 92 -14.11 -13.51 -2.65
CA ALA A 92 -13.98 -12.60 -1.50
C ALA A 92 -13.35 -11.25 -1.88
N ALA A 93 -12.37 -11.21 -2.79
CA ALA A 93 -11.78 -9.96 -3.25
C ALA A 93 -12.77 -9.15 -4.09
N GLN A 94 -13.53 -9.84 -4.96
CA GLN A 94 -14.54 -9.18 -5.78
C GLN A 94 -15.66 -8.57 -4.93
N ASP A 95 -16.16 -9.31 -3.94
CA ASP A 95 -17.24 -8.84 -3.06
C ASP A 95 -16.78 -7.63 -2.22
N ALA A 96 -15.53 -7.65 -1.71
CA ALA A 96 -14.94 -6.52 -1.00
C ALA A 96 -14.86 -5.25 -1.86
N ILE A 97 -14.42 -5.41 -3.12
CA ILE A 97 -14.30 -4.31 -4.07
C ILE A 97 -15.69 -3.78 -4.48
N ALA A 98 -16.64 -4.67 -4.73
CA ALA A 98 -18.02 -4.31 -5.04
C ALA A 98 -18.68 -3.54 -3.89
N ALA A 99 -18.47 -3.98 -2.64
CA ALA A 99 -18.99 -3.30 -1.46
C ALA A 99 -18.44 -1.88 -1.32
N MET A 100 -17.14 -1.68 -1.58
CA MET A 100 -16.52 -0.34 -1.54
C MET A 100 -17.07 0.57 -2.65
N LEU A 101 -17.25 0.02 -3.86
CA LEU A 101 -17.77 0.77 -5.01
C LEU A 101 -19.26 1.12 -4.88
N ALA A 102 -20.03 0.39 -4.07
CA ALA A 102 -21.43 0.70 -3.80
C ALA A 102 -21.62 1.83 -2.76
N GLN A 103 -20.57 2.16 -2.01
CA GLN A 103 -20.58 3.18 -0.95
C GLN A 103 -20.01 4.53 -1.41
N ALA A 104 -19.58 4.64 -2.68
CA ALA A 104 -18.96 5.82 -3.28
C ALA A 104 -19.77 6.32 -4.48
#